data_AF-A0A0F9S630-F1
#
_entry.id   AF-A0A0F9S630-F1
#
_cell.length_a   1.000
_cell.length_b   1.000
_cell.length_c   1.000
_cell.angle_alpha   90.00
_cell.angle_beta   90.00
_cell.angle_gamma   90.00
#
_symmetry.space_group_name_H-M   'P 1'
#
loop_
_entity.id
_entity.type
_entity.pdbx_description
1 polymer ?
#
loop_
_entity_poly.entity_id
_entity_poly.type
_entity_poly.pdbx_seq_one_letter_code
_entity_poly.pdbx_strand_id
1 'polypeptide(L)'
;MGYSGDRPQTAILIDVEIVRKPPDQVGFAVHPRRWVVERFFAWISRNRRLWKDPEATIASSTAFLYAASVMILVRRLGQTS
;
A
#
# COMPACT_ATOMS: atom_id res chain seq x y z
N MET A 1 12.10 7.12 -9.30
CA MET A 1 11.71 6.06 -10.24
C MET A 1 10.19 5.92 -10.20
N GLY A 2 9.50 6.41 -11.22
CA GLY A 2 8.04 6.28 -11.36
C GLY A 2 7.74 5.48 -12.62
N TYR A 3 6.79 4.56 -12.55
CA TYR A 3 6.37 3.77 -13.71
C TYR A 3 5.63 4.69 -14.69
N SER A 4 6.12 4.82 -15.94
CA SER A 4 5.56 5.73 -16.96
C SER A 4 4.95 5.02 -18.17
N GLY A 5 4.96 3.68 -18.17
CA GLY A 5 4.35 2.87 -19.22
C GLY A 5 2.91 2.48 -18.90
N ASP A 6 2.13 2.17 -19.93
CA ASP A 6 0.68 1.91 -19.82
C ASP A 6 0.36 0.48 -19.32
N ARG A 7 1.38 -0.37 -19.13
CA ARG A 7 1.24 -1.75 -18.62
C ARG A 7 0.30 -1.91 -17.41
N PRO A 8 0.29 -1.04 -16.38
CA PRO A 8 -0.58 -1.19 -15.22
C PRO A 8 -2.07 -1.17 -15.57
N GLN A 9 -2.45 -0.46 -16.63
CA GLN A 9 -3.85 -0.33 -17.07
C GLN A 9 -4.40 -1.64 -17.64
N THR A 10 -3.52 -2.52 -18.13
CA THR A 10 -3.92 -3.79 -18.78
C THR A 10 -3.49 -5.02 -17.99
N ALA A 11 -2.57 -4.89 -17.04
CA ALA A 11 -2.02 -6.02 -16.30
C ALA A 11 -2.91 -6.50 -15.14
N ILE A 12 -3.87 -5.70 -14.69
CA ILE A 12 -4.66 -5.97 -13.48
C ILE A 12 -6.15 -5.73 -13.76
N LEU A 13 -7.01 -6.45 -13.05
CA LEU A 13 -8.48 -6.35 -13.13
C LEU A 13 -9.07 -5.10 -12.45
N ILE A 14 -8.23 -4.16 -12.02
CA ILE A 14 -8.63 -2.94 -11.32
C ILE A 14 -8.31 -1.78 -12.24
N ASP A 15 -9.23 -0.81 -12.35
CA ASP A 15 -8.96 0.41 -13.11
C ASP A 15 -7.88 1.24 -12.41
N VAL A 16 -6.80 1.54 -13.13
CA VAL A 16 -5.62 2.22 -12.58
C VAL A 16 -5.38 3.52 -13.35
N GLU A 17 -5.61 4.64 -12.67
CA GLU A 17 -5.20 5.94 -13.15
C GLU A 17 -3.73 6.21 -12.79
N ILE A 18 -2.87 6.36 -13.81
CA ILE A 18 -1.47 6.74 -13.60
C ILE A 18 -1.39 8.26 -13.54
N VAL A 19 -1.26 8.80 -12.33
CA VAL A 19 -1.09 10.24 -12.19
C VAL A 19 0.37 10.64 -12.36
N ARG A 20 0.61 11.43 -13.40
CA ARG A 20 1.95 11.88 -13.80
C ARG A 20 2.31 13.16 -13.06
N LYS A 21 3.62 13.33 -12.84
CA LYS A 21 4.15 14.60 -12.34
C LYS A 21 3.86 15.71 -13.37
N PRO A 22 3.25 16.84 -12.99
CA PRO A 22 3.13 18.02 -13.85
C PRO A 22 4.51 18.48 -14.35
N PRO A 23 4.62 18.91 -15.61
CA PRO A 23 5.90 19.23 -16.26
C PRO A 23 6.68 20.36 -15.56
N ASP A 24 5.96 21.26 -14.91
CA ASP A 24 6.39 22.47 -14.24
C ASP A 24 6.49 22.32 -12.70
N GLN A 25 6.17 21.15 -12.15
CA GLN A 25 6.24 20.92 -10.71
C GLN A 25 7.70 20.89 -10.23
N VAL A 26 8.07 21.88 -9.41
CA VAL A 26 9.32 21.90 -8.64
C VAL A 26 9.02 21.49 -7.20
N GLY A 27 9.73 20.47 -6.70
CA GLY A 27 9.54 19.98 -5.33
C GLY A 27 8.35 19.03 -5.16
N PHE A 28 7.87 18.93 -3.91
CA PHE A 28 6.82 18.00 -3.49
C PHE A 28 5.43 18.56 -3.82
N ALA A 29 4.56 17.73 -4.40
CA ALA A 29 3.13 18.02 -4.53
C ALA A 29 2.31 16.99 -3.75
N VAL A 30 1.30 17.49 -3.05
CA VAL A 30 0.35 16.66 -2.31
C VAL A 30 -0.57 15.97 -3.31
N HIS A 31 -0.57 14.65 -3.27
CA HIS A 31 -1.42 13.86 -4.13
C HIS A 31 -2.69 13.43 -3.39
N PRO A 32 -3.90 13.65 -3.95
CA PRO A 32 -5.12 13.18 -3.31
C PRO A 32 -5.05 11.67 -3.08
N ARG A 33 -5.48 11.23 -1.89
CA ARG A 33 -5.56 9.83 -1.43
C ARG A 33 -4.23 9.06 -1.26
N ARG A 34 -3.08 9.61 -1.64
CA ARG A 34 -1.76 8.97 -1.46
C ARG A 34 -1.47 8.64 0.02
N TRP A 35 -1.90 9.52 0.92
CA TRP A 35 -1.79 9.31 2.36
C TRP A 35 -2.49 8.03 2.85
N VAL A 36 -3.53 7.54 2.16
CA VAL A 36 -4.23 6.31 2.53
C VAL A 36 -3.32 5.10 2.36
N VAL A 37 -2.59 5.03 1.24
CA VAL A 37 -1.64 3.96 0.92
C VAL A 37 -0.44 4.03 1.86
N GLU A 38 0.16 5.21 2.02
CA GLU A 38 1.30 5.40 2.92
C GLU A 38 0.94 5.05 4.36
N ARG A 39 -0.27 5.41 4.80
CA ARG A 39 -0.77 5.10 6.14
C ARG A 39 -1.01 3.59 6.34
N PHE A 40 -1.48 2.88 5.31
CA PHE A 40 -1.57 1.41 5.35
C PHE A 40 -0.19 0.77 5.56
N PHE A 41 0.80 1.18 4.77
CA PHE A 41 2.18 0.69 4.93
C PHE A 41 2.74 1.03 6.31
N ALA A 42 2.52 2.25 6.81
CA ALA A 42 2.95 2.64 8.16
C ALA A 42 2.35 1.75 9.26
N TRP A 43 1.11 1.29 9.13
CA TRP A 43 0.51 0.37 10.10
C TRP A 43 1.04 -1.06 9.96
N ILE A 44 1.17 -1.57 8.73
CA ILE A 44 1.68 -2.90 8.47
C ILE A 44 3.14 -3.04 8.90
N SER A 45 3.97 -2.00 8.70
CA SER A 45 5.36 -1.97 9.13
C SER A 45 5.54 -2.03 10.65
N ARG A 46 4.50 -1.75 11.45
CA ARG A 46 4.54 -1.98 12.91
C ARG A 46 4.40 -3.46 13.28
N ASN A 47 4.00 -4.31 12.35
CA ASN A 47 3.97 -5.75 12.55
C ASN A 47 5.37 -6.31 12.34
N ARG A 48 6.07 -6.66 13.43
CA ARG A 48 7.48 -7.08 13.41
C ARG A 48 7.76 -8.23 12.43
N ARG A 49 6.80 -9.15 12.22
CA ARG A 49 6.95 -10.25 11.25
C ARG A 49 7.02 -9.79 9.80
N LEU A 50 6.38 -8.65 9.47
CA LEU A 50 6.39 -8.07 8.13
C LEU A 50 7.51 -7.03 7.97
N TRP A 51 8.34 -6.82 9.00
CA TRP A 51 9.42 -5.84 9.01
C TRP A 51 10.76 -6.53 8.83
N LYS A 52 11.43 -6.25 7.71
CA LYS A 52 12.81 -6.64 7.37
C LYS A 52 13.12 -8.13 7.18
N ASP A 53 12.30 -9.04 7.68
CA ASP A 53 12.42 -10.46 7.37
C ASP A 53 11.45 -10.82 6.22
N PRO A 54 11.94 -11.03 4.99
CA PRO A 54 11.11 -11.62 3.97
C PRO A 54 10.76 -13.04 4.41
N GLU A 55 9.47 -13.33 4.46
CA GLU A 55 8.98 -14.68 4.70
C GLU A 55 9.57 -15.65 3.68
N ALA A 56 9.89 -16.87 4.10
CA ALA A 56 10.58 -17.86 3.26
C ALA A 56 9.82 -18.20 1.96
N THR A 57 8.50 -17.96 1.94
CA THR A 57 7.65 -18.16 0.77
C THR A 57 6.71 -16.99 0.54
N ILE A 58 6.26 -16.84 -0.70
CA ILE A 58 5.18 -15.88 -1.04
C ILE A 58 3.90 -16.26 -0.30
N ALA A 59 3.58 -17.55 -0.16
CA ALA A 59 2.40 -18.00 0.56
C ALA A 59 2.38 -17.55 2.03
N SER A 60 3.50 -17.69 2.74
CA SER A 60 3.61 -17.21 4.11
C SER A 60 3.62 -15.68 4.18
N SER A 61 4.29 -14.98 3.25
CA SER A 61 4.20 -13.51 3.11
C SER A 61 2.75 -13.05 3.01
N THR A 62 1.98 -13.67 2.13
CA THR A 62 0.57 -13.36 1.89
C THR A 62 -0.29 -13.65 3.13
N ALA A 63 -0.06 -14.78 3.80
CA ALA A 63 -0.79 -15.14 5.02
C ALA A 63 -0.58 -14.11 6.15
N PHE A 64 0.66 -13.68 6.39
CA PHE A 64 0.96 -12.69 7.42
C PHE A 64 0.46 -11.29 7.05
N LEU A 65 0.48 -10.92 5.77
CA LEU A 65 -0.11 -9.66 5.30
C LEU A 65 -1.62 -9.61 5.60
N TYR A 66 -2.35 -10.70 5.31
CA TYR A 66 -3.77 -10.78 5.64
C TYR A 66 -4.01 -10.76 7.14
N ALA A 67 -3.26 -11.54 7.93
CA ALA A 67 -3.39 -11.54 9.39
C ALA A 67 -3.16 -10.14 9.99
N ALA A 68 -2.15 -9.41 9.50
CA ALA A 68 -1.88 -8.04 9.93
C ALA A 68 -3.02 -7.08 9.57
N SER A 69 -3.60 -7.22 8.38
CA SER A 69 -4.75 -6.44 7.94
C SER A 69 -5.98 -6.69 8.82
N VAL A 70 -6.29 -7.95 9.12
CA VAL A 70 -7.39 -8.35 10.01
C VAL A 70 -7.22 -7.74 11.41
N MET A 71 -6.02 -7.84 12.00
CA MET A 71 -5.75 -7.25 13.32
C MET A 71 -5.97 -5.73 13.34
N ILE A 72 -5.61 -5.02 12.28
CA ILE A 72 -5.86 -3.56 12.15
C ILE A 72 -7.36 -3.27 12.07
N LEU A 73 -8.11 -4.04 11.29
CA LEU A 73 -9.55 -3.83 11.10
C LEU A 73 -10.35 -4.15 12.37
N VAL A 74 -10.07 -5.28 13.03
CA VAL A 74 -10.72 -5.68 14.29
C VAL A 74 -10.51 -4.62 15.37
N ARG A 75 -9.29 -4.10 15.51
CA ARG A 75 -9.00 -3.01 16.46
C ARG A 75 -9.83 -1.76 16.19
N ARG A 76 -10.10 -1.40 14.93
CA ARG A 76 -10.91 -0.22 14.61
C ARG A 76 -12.39 -0.44 14.89
N LEU A 77 -12.89 -1.62 14.54
CA LEU A 77 -14.30 -1.97 14.81
C LEU A 77 -14.59 -1.85 16.31
N GLY A 78 -13.71 -2.35 17.16
CA GLY A 78 -13.85 -2.23 18.62
C GLY A 78 -13.62 -0.83 19.20
N GLN A 79 -13.14 0.15 18.42
CA GLN A 79 -13.00 1.56 18.85
C GLN A 79 -14.17 2.44 18.38
N THR A 80 -15.03 1.90 17.52
CA THR A 80 -16.19 2.62 16.95
C THR A 80 -17.50 2.19 17.63
N SER A 81 -17.42 1.37 18.69
CA SER A 81 -18.54 0.93 19.53
C SER A 81 -18.54 1.64 20.87
#